data_AF-A0AA37SR04-F1
#
_entry.id   AF-A0AA37SR04-F1
#
_cell.length_a   1.000
_cell.length_b   1.000
_cell.length_c   1.000
_cell.angle_alpha   90.00
_cell.angle_beta   90.00
_cell.angle_gamma   90.00
#
_symmetry.space_group_name_H-M   'P 1'
#
loop_
_entity.id
_entity.type
_entity.pdbx_description
1 polymer ?
#
loop_
_entity_poly.entity_id
_entity_poly.type
_entity_poly.pdbx_seq_one_letter_code
_entity_poly.pdbx_strand_id
1 'polypeptide(L)'
;MKYLLVTMGFIFCASMLNSQVAPCANLIQQSSELPSTLTREQNTIVPVVFHIVYRTEEQNIEEEIIKEQMAFLNADFNLANQDLDKVPQEAIANLGNVGIDFKLAEIDPEGKSTNGIIRVQTEEEKIGNTLNSSGVSWIKQSDYGGSDPWPIDEYLNIWIGERTISIGYTIAMNTLSEDLIGIVINYQSIGQNGRTLTHETGHFLGLLHPWGNFTGCDGEDDGISDTPFQAFPDFNCEPIQSCGIVSKTANFMDFSADECLLYFTKEQAVRMQGFLRHNMPQLIDSDDCFPNNLPETGVKICYNPAHRSIDLYFAQEQENVNFTLYSINGQLIKQGISKSEYYINISTNGIPVGVYVLNLEIAGQLTAHKIFNY
;
A
#
# COMPACT_ATOMS: atom_id res chain seq x y z
N MET A 1 -42.19 -21.14 -11.78
CA MET A 1 -42.75 -20.90 -10.43
C MET A 1 -41.61 -20.88 -9.43
N LYS A 2 -41.00 -19.67 -9.27
CA LYS A 2 -40.31 -19.13 -8.08
C LYS A 2 -39.03 -19.86 -7.63
N TYR A 3 -37.80 -19.41 -7.92
CA TYR A 3 -37.18 -18.10 -7.60
C TYR A 3 -37.60 -17.58 -6.23
N LEU A 4 -37.04 -18.17 -5.16
CA LEU A 4 -37.11 -17.67 -3.80
C LEU A 4 -36.08 -18.42 -2.93
N LEU A 5 -34.80 -17.99 -2.87
CA LEU A 5 -33.84 -18.36 -1.81
C LEU A 5 -32.44 -17.68 -1.93
N VAL A 6 -32.36 -16.44 -2.44
CA VAL A 6 -31.10 -15.64 -2.43
C VAL A 6 -31.30 -14.29 -1.72
N THR A 7 -32.29 -14.19 -0.83
CA THR A 7 -32.63 -12.93 -0.12
C THR A 7 -32.44 -13.00 1.40
N MET A 8 -31.56 -13.85 1.92
CA MET A 8 -31.28 -13.92 3.37
C MET A 8 -29.78 -13.84 3.74
N GLY A 9 -28.97 -13.18 2.90
CA GLY A 9 -27.55 -12.87 3.21
C GLY A 9 -27.24 -11.37 3.34
N PHE A 10 -28.22 -10.48 3.10
CA PHE A 10 -28.02 -9.03 3.01
C PHE A 10 -28.65 -8.27 4.18
N ILE A 11 -28.41 -8.69 5.43
CA ILE A 11 -28.71 -7.87 6.62
C ILE A 11 -27.73 -8.26 7.72
N PHE A 12 -26.46 -7.84 7.66
CA PHE A 12 -25.59 -7.84 8.86
C PHE A 12 -24.43 -6.82 8.81
N CYS A 13 -24.58 -5.73 8.03
CA CYS A 13 -23.75 -4.53 8.19
C CYS A 13 -24.57 -3.28 8.60
N ALA A 14 -25.80 -3.49 9.09
CA ALA A 14 -26.70 -2.41 9.47
C ALA A 14 -27.51 -2.77 10.73
N SER A 15 -26.86 -3.14 11.83
CA SER A 15 -27.52 -3.18 13.15
C SER A 15 -26.53 -3.25 14.31
N MET A 16 -25.66 -2.24 14.46
CA MET A 16 -25.16 -1.78 15.75
C MET A 16 -24.84 -0.29 15.67
N LEU A 17 -25.88 0.53 15.54
CA LEU A 17 -25.79 1.97 15.77
C LEU A 17 -26.44 2.26 17.12
N ASN A 18 -25.61 2.31 18.16
CA ASN A 18 -25.89 3.17 19.29
C ASN A 18 -24.69 4.10 19.48
N SER A 19 -24.90 5.35 19.03
CA SER A 19 -24.19 6.59 19.37
C SER A 19 -22.67 6.68 19.13
N GLN A 20 -22.31 7.64 18.26
CA GLN A 20 -21.03 8.35 18.12
C GLN A 20 -19.97 7.78 17.17
N VAL A 21 -20.30 7.70 15.87
CA VAL A 21 -19.27 7.75 14.81
C VAL A 21 -19.65 8.88 13.86
N ALA A 22 -18.78 9.88 13.75
CA ALA A 22 -18.99 11.05 12.89
C ALA A 22 -18.89 10.65 11.41
N PRO A 23 -19.75 11.19 10.52
CA PRO A 23 -19.72 10.86 9.09
C PRO A 23 -18.47 11.45 8.40
N CYS A 24 -17.79 10.63 7.61
CA CYS A 24 -16.67 10.99 6.73
C CYS A 24 -17.11 11.87 5.53
N ALA A 25 -17.75 13.01 5.79
CA ALA A 25 -18.30 13.87 4.74
C ALA A 25 -17.63 15.27 4.62
N ASN A 26 -16.52 15.54 5.32
CA ASN A 26 -15.95 16.89 5.39
C ASN A 26 -14.45 16.97 5.11
N LEU A 27 -13.97 16.43 3.97
CA LEU A 27 -12.59 16.68 3.50
C LEU A 27 -12.49 16.98 2.00
N ILE A 28 -13.52 17.60 1.39
CA ILE A 28 -13.40 18.18 0.04
C ILE A 28 -13.45 19.70 0.14
N GLN A 29 -12.33 20.32 0.51
CA GLN A 29 -11.97 21.68 0.09
C GLN A 29 -10.53 22.01 0.49
N GLN A 30 -9.57 21.61 -0.33
CA GLN A 30 -8.37 22.38 -0.73
C GLN A 30 -7.32 21.47 -1.39
N SER A 31 -7.38 21.34 -2.71
CA SER A 31 -6.20 21.09 -3.56
C SER A 31 -6.53 21.42 -5.02
N SER A 32 -6.94 22.67 -5.28
CA SER A 32 -6.90 23.20 -6.63
C SER A 32 -5.43 23.43 -7.02
N GLU A 33 -5.02 22.80 -8.12
CA GLU A 33 -3.73 22.91 -8.85
C GLU A 33 -2.64 21.89 -8.46
N LEU A 34 -2.69 20.71 -9.08
CA LEU A 34 -1.51 19.90 -9.37
C LEU A 34 -1.25 19.91 -10.89
N PRO A 35 0.00 20.19 -11.34
CA PRO A 35 0.29 20.47 -12.74
C PRO A 35 0.12 19.24 -13.63
N SER A 36 -0.47 19.50 -14.79
CA SER A 36 -0.84 18.54 -15.84
C SER A 36 0.35 18.08 -16.70
N THR A 37 1.40 17.51 -16.09
CA THR A 37 2.45 16.76 -16.78
C THR A 37 3.26 15.93 -15.77
N LEU A 38 2.81 14.72 -15.43
CA LEU A 38 3.67 13.71 -14.81
C LEU A 38 4.56 13.10 -15.89
N THR A 39 5.60 13.82 -16.29
CA THR A 39 6.72 13.24 -17.05
C THR A 39 7.56 12.39 -16.08
N ARG A 40 7.48 11.07 -16.29
CA ARG A 40 8.24 9.96 -15.68
C ARG A 40 9.57 10.34 -15.00
N GLU A 41 9.61 10.24 -13.66
CA GLU A 41 10.82 10.07 -12.83
C GLU A 41 10.48 9.22 -11.58
N GLN A 42 10.68 7.90 -11.70
CA GLN A 42 10.62 6.86 -10.64
C GLN A 42 9.29 6.57 -9.92
N ASN A 43 9.03 5.28 -9.73
CA ASN A 43 7.86 4.77 -9.02
C ASN A 43 8.08 4.83 -7.50
N THR A 44 7.00 5.06 -6.76
CA THR A 44 6.98 5.01 -5.31
C THR A 44 7.06 3.57 -4.84
N ILE A 45 7.99 3.23 -3.94
CA ILE A 45 8.15 1.85 -3.46
C ILE A 45 7.40 1.69 -2.14
N VAL A 46 6.67 0.59 -1.98
CA VAL A 46 5.97 0.23 -0.73
C VAL A 46 6.44 -1.15 -0.27
N PRO A 47 7.06 -1.28 0.92
CA PRO A 47 7.40 -2.58 1.50
C PRO A 47 6.14 -3.33 1.90
N VAL A 48 6.09 -4.61 1.59
CA VAL A 48 4.96 -5.49 1.84
C VAL A 48 5.38 -6.67 2.69
N VAL A 49 4.59 -7.00 3.69
CA VAL A 49 4.69 -8.25 4.44
C VAL A 49 3.40 -9.04 4.33
N PHE A 50 3.51 -10.32 3.99
CA PHE A 50 2.39 -11.24 3.97
C PHE A 50 2.35 -12.07 5.25
N HIS A 51 1.19 -12.12 5.90
CA HIS A 51 0.89 -12.98 7.03
C HIS A 51 -0.03 -14.11 6.58
N ILE A 52 0.53 -15.26 6.23
CA ILE A 52 -0.22 -16.45 5.83
C ILE A 52 -0.64 -17.19 7.10
N VAL A 53 -1.91 -17.07 7.45
CA VAL A 53 -2.51 -17.76 8.60
C VAL A 53 -3.34 -18.93 8.11
N TYR A 54 -2.85 -20.14 8.36
CA TYR A 54 -3.34 -21.36 7.72
C TYR A 54 -3.65 -22.45 8.73
N ARG A 55 -4.69 -23.24 8.44
CA ARG A 55 -5.07 -24.43 9.23
C ARG A 55 -4.80 -25.73 8.47
N THR A 56 -4.98 -25.70 7.15
CA THR A 56 -4.70 -26.84 6.26
C THR A 56 -3.54 -26.52 5.33
N GLU A 57 -2.93 -27.56 4.73
CA GLU A 57 -1.83 -27.36 3.78
C GLU A 57 -2.26 -26.56 2.54
N GLU A 58 -3.51 -26.71 2.10
CA GLU A 58 -4.07 -25.93 0.97
C GLU A 58 -4.08 -24.41 1.25
N GLN A 59 -4.27 -24.03 2.52
CA GLN A 59 -4.27 -22.63 2.95
C GLN A 59 -2.85 -22.08 3.13
N ASN A 60 -1.84 -22.94 3.21
CA ASN A 60 -0.43 -22.58 3.36
C ASN A 60 0.20 -22.19 2.01
N ILE A 61 -0.34 -21.15 1.37
CA ILE A 61 -0.02 -20.73 -0.01
C ILE A 61 1.50 -20.70 -0.28
N GLU A 62 1.94 -21.34 -1.36
CA GLU A 62 3.36 -21.41 -1.71
C GLU A 62 3.95 -20.00 -2.01
N GLU A 63 5.22 -19.81 -1.68
CA GLU A 63 5.92 -18.53 -1.90
C GLU A 63 5.89 -18.06 -3.37
N GLU A 64 5.94 -18.98 -4.33
CA GLU A 64 5.89 -18.64 -5.75
C GLU A 64 4.53 -18.03 -6.16
N ILE A 65 3.43 -18.47 -5.54
CA ILE A 65 2.10 -17.88 -5.77
C ILE A 65 2.05 -16.45 -5.20
N ILE A 66 2.71 -16.20 -4.05
CA ILE A 66 2.82 -14.85 -3.48
C ILE A 66 3.63 -13.95 -4.42
N LYS A 67 4.74 -14.43 -4.97
CA LYS A 67 5.54 -13.66 -5.96
C LYS A 67 4.75 -13.37 -7.22
N GLU A 68 3.96 -14.33 -7.71
CA GLU A 68 3.06 -14.12 -8.84
C GLU A 68 2.00 -13.06 -8.54
N GLN A 69 1.38 -13.12 -7.37
CA GLN A 69 0.42 -12.11 -6.92
C GLN A 69 1.05 -10.70 -6.83
N MET A 70 2.30 -10.61 -6.35
CA MET A 70 3.06 -9.36 -6.35
C MET A 70 3.35 -8.85 -7.78
N ALA A 71 3.58 -9.73 -8.74
CA ALA A 71 3.75 -9.36 -10.13
C ALA A 71 2.46 -8.80 -10.74
N PHE A 72 1.30 -9.41 -10.46
CA PHE A 72 0.00 -8.86 -10.88
C PHE A 72 -0.27 -7.48 -10.26
N LEU A 73 -0.05 -7.34 -8.94
CA LEU A 73 -0.24 -6.08 -8.24
C LEU A 73 0.64 -4.97 -8.84
N ASN A 74 1.93 -5.25 -9.04
CA ASN A 74 2.84 -4.30 -9.68
C ASN A 74 2.43 -3.96 -11.11
N ALA A 75 1.93 -4.93 -11.89
CA ALA A 75 1.49 -4.69 -13.25
C ALA A 75 0.26 -3.76 -13.29
N ASP A 76 -0.72 -3.97 -12.41
CA ASP A 76 -1.95 -3.17 -12.34
C ASP A 76 -1.69 -1.74 -11.91
N PHE A 77 -0.87 -1.55 -10.88
CA PHE A 77 -0.52 -0.22 -10.37
C PHE A 77 0.40 0.57 -11.31
N ASN A 78 1.02 -0.09 -12.28
CA ASN A 78 1.93 0.53 -13.24
C ASN A 78 1.43 0.56 -14.68
N LEU A 79 0.15 0.22 -14.92
CA LEU A 79 -0.43 0.14 -16.26
C LEU A 79 0.43 -0.74 -17.19
N ALA A 80 0.87 -1.88 -16.66
CA ALA A 80 1.73 -2.86 -17.32
C ALA A 80 1.09 -4.27 -17.34
N ASN A 81 -0.20 -4.35 -17.02
CA ASN A 81 -0.99 -5.58 -17.10
C ASN A 81 -1.11 -6.08 -18.55
N GLN A 82 -1.12 -7.40 -18.73
CA GLN A 82 -1.04 -8.03 -20.05
C GLN A 82 -2.36 -7.94 -20.85
N ASP A 83 -3.46 -7.65 -20.16
CA ASP A 83 -4.84 -7.61 -20.65
C ASP A 83 -5.31 -6.18 -21.00
N LEU A 84 -4.38 -5.21 -21.12
CA LEU A 84 -4.69 -3.84 -21.52
C LEU A 84 -5.32 -3.73 -22.92
N ASP A 85 -5.13 -4.73 -23.78
CA ASP A 85 -5.77 -4.83 -25.08
C ASP A 85 -7.29 -5.03 -24.99
N LYS A 86 -7.81 -5.46 -23.84
CA LYS A 86 -9.24 -5.62 -23.56
C LYS A 86 -9.90 -4.36 -23.01
N VAL A 87 -9.15 -3.30 -22.73
CA VAL A 87 -9.69 -2.04 -22.20
C VAL A 87 -10.70 -1.45 -23.21
N PRO A 88 -11.92 -1.06 -22.78
CA PRO A 88 -12.88 -0.41 -23.65
C PRO A 88 -12.30 0.87 -24.27
N GLN A 89 -12.56 1.08 -25.57
CA GLN A 89 -11.97 2.19 -26.34
C GLN A 89 -12.22 3.56 -25.71
N GLU A 90 -13.38 3.76 -25.09
CA GLU A 90 -13.76 4.99 -24.39
C GLU A 90 -12.97 5.25 -23.10
N ALA A 91 -12.37 4.22 -22.50
CA ALA A 91 -11.60 4.33 -21.26
C ALA A 91 -10.11 4.65 -21.52
N ILE A 92 -9.60 4.39 -22.73
CA ILE A 92 -8.17 4.54 -23.07
C ILE A 92 -7.64 5.96 -22.74
N ALA A 93 -8.44 6.99 -22.98
CA ALA A 93 -8.04 8.38 -22.72
C ALA A 93 -7.83 8.69 -21.23
N ASN A 94 -8.44 7.91 -20.33
CA ASN A 94 -8.44 8.12 -18.89
C ASN A 94 -7.63 7.08 -18.12
N LEU A 95 -6.91 6.18 -18.79
CA LEU A 95 -6.04 5.21 -18.13
C LEU A 95 -4.99 5.91 -17.27
N GLY A 96 -4.95 5.54 -15.99
CA GLY A 96 -4.01 6.05 -15.01
C GLY A 96 -2.93 5.03 -14.68
N ASN A 97 -1.68 5.43 -14.83
CA ASN A 97 -0.57 4.74 -14.18
C ASN A 97 -0.40 5.35 -12.78
N VAL A 98 -0.50 4.52 -11.73
CA VAL A 98 -0.38 4.97 -10.35
C VAL A 98 1.09 5.23 -9.98
N GLY A 99 2.02 4.47 -10.55
CA GLY A 99 3.45 4.62 -10.32
C GLY A 99 3.85 4.17 -8.91
N ILE A 100 3.31 3.06 -8.44
CA ILE A 100 3.66 2.44 -7.15
C ILE A 100 4.18 1.03 -7.42
N ASP A 101 5.41 0.77 -6.95
CA ASP A 101 6.03 -0.56 -6.94
C ASP A 101 5.92 -1.16 -5.54
N PHE A 102 5.37 -2.35 -5.43
CA PHE A 102 5.29 -3.11 -4.19
C PHE A 102 6.43 -4.12 -4.15
N LYS A 103 7.15 -4.18 -3.03
CA LYS A 103 8.26 -5.13 -2.82
C LYS A 103 8.05 -5.92 -1.54
N LEU A 104 8.32 -7.22 -1.59
CA LEU A 104 8.38 -8.02 -0.37
C LEU A 104 9.49 -7.46 0.53
N ALA A 105 9.19 -7.34 1.82
CA ALA A 105 10.14 -6.87 2.81
C ALA A 105 11.37 -7.79 2.87
N GLU A 106 12.56 -7.20 2.76
CA GLU A 106 13.84 -7.93 2.86
C GLU A 106 14.45 -7.87 4.27
N ILE A 107 13.95 -6.95 5.10
CA ILE A 107 14.32 -6.74 6.50
C ILE A 107 13.06 -6.74 7.36
N ASP A 108 13.10 -7.39 8.52
CA ASP A 108 12.02 -7.43 9.52
C ASP A 108 12.10 -6.24 10.49
N PRO A 109 11.09 -6.01 11.35
CA PRO A 109 11.09 -4.89 12.30
C PRO A 109 12.27 -4.91 13.29
N GLU A 110 12.85 -6.07 13.56
CA GLU A 110 14.05 -6.22 14.39
C GLU A 110 15.37 -6.01 13.64
N GLY A 111 15.32 -5.69 12.34
CA GLY A 111 16.48 -5.41 11.51
C GLY A 111 17.18 -6.66 10.96
N LYS A 112 16.53 -7.82 10.95
CA LYS A 112 17.08 -9.08 10.41
C LYS A 112 16.56 -9.33 9.01
N SER A 113 17.32 -10.11 8.24
CA SER A 113 16.89 -10.51 6.89
C SER A 113 15.66 -11.41 6.93
N THR A 114 14.71 -11.14 6.03
CA THR A 114 13.47 -11.88 5.83
C THR A 114 13.14 -11.99 4.34
N ASN A 115 12.20 -12.86 3.99
CA ASN A 115 11.61 -12.92 2.65
C ASN A 115 10.25 -12.19 2.57
N GLY A 116 9.84 -11.51 3.66
CA GLY A 116 8.59 -10.75 3.73
C GLY A 116 7.34 -11.63 3.86
N ILE A 117 7.50 -12.92 4.19
CA ILE A 117 6.38 -13.87 4.33
C ILE A 117 6.44 -14.54 5.69
N ILE A 118 5.45 -14.27 6.52
CA ILE A 118 5.20 -14.91 7.81
C ILE A 118 4.17 -16.02 7.61
N ARG A 119 4.41 -17.16 8.23
CA ARG A 119 3.51 -18.31 8.21
C ARG A 119 3.12 -18.70 9.63
N VAL A 120 1.83 -18.63 9.95
CA VAL A 120 1.29 -18.99 11.26
C VAL A 120 0.26 -20.10 11.09
N GLN A 121 0.52 -21.24 11.72
CA GLN A 121 -0.45 -22.32 11.79
C GLN A 121 -1.50 -22.00 12.86
N THR A 122 -2.78 -22.20 12.55
CA THR A 122 -3.91 -21.94 13.45
C THR A 122 -4.84 -23.14 13.54
N GLU A 123 -5.54 -23.27 14.66
CA GLU A 123 -6.62 -24.25 14.85
C GLU A 123 -8.01 -23.65 14.52
N GLU A 124 -8.07 -22.33 14.35
CA GLU A 124 -9.31 -21.59 14.12
C GLU A 124 -9.85 -21.80 12.70
N GLU A 125 -11.11 -22.22 12.59
CA GLU A 125 -11.78 -22.30 11.29
C GLU A 125 -12.19 -20.89 10.83
N LYS A 126 -11.97 -20.57 9.55
CA LYS A 126 -12.41 -19.29 8.96
C LYS A 126 -11.93 -18.07 9.76
N ILE A 127 -10.68 -18.11 10.22
CA ILE A 127 -10.11 -17.11 11.13
C ILE A 127 -10.29 -15.66 10.66
N GLY A 128 -10.32 -15.43 9.34
CA GLY A 128 -10.53 -14.10 8.78
C GLY A 128 -11.94 -13.54 9.03
N ASN A 129 -12.94 -14.38 9.28
CA ASN A 129 -14.32 -13.93 9.53
C ASN A 129 -14.54 -13.46 10.98
N THR A 130 -13.68 -13.85 11.92
CA THR A 130 -13.94 -13.70 13.35
C THR A 130 -13.36 -12.39 13.88
N LEU A 131 -14.15 -11.68 14.70
CA LEU A 131 -13.76 -10.46 15.40
C LEU A 131 -13.77 -10.71 16.91
N ASN A 132 -12.87 -10.06 17.65
CA ASN A 132 -12.88 -10.05 19.11
C ASN A 132 -13.94 -9.06 19.65
N SER A 133 -14.05 -8.96 20.98
CA SER A 133 -15.02 -8.08 21.65
C SER A 133 -14.84 -6.60 21.33
N SER A 134 -13.67 -6.20 20.83
CA SER A 134 -13.33 -4.82 20.44
C SER A 134 -13.50 -4.59 18.94
N GLY A 135 -13.99 -5.57 18.18
CA GLY A 135 -14.18 -5.47 16.73
C GLY A 135 -12.91 -5.73 15.91
N VAL A 136 -11.82 -6.19 16.54
CA VAL A 136 -10.54 -6.47 15.86
C VAL A 136 -10.55 -7.90 15.34
N SER A 137 -10.13 -8.10 14.08
CA SER A 137 -10.11 -9.42 13.47
C SER A 137 -9.08 -10.33 14.12
N TRP A 138 -9.45 -11.60 14.34
CA TRP A 138 -8.60 -12.59 14.99
C TRP A 138 -7.34 -12.88 14.18
N ILE A 139 -7.46 -12.85 12.85
CA ILE A 139 -6.31 -13.10 11.95
C ILE A 139 -5.15 -12.10 12.17
N LYS A 140 -5.43 -10.91 12.71
CA LYS A 140 -4.45 -9.85 12.99
C LYS A 140 -3.84 -9.91 14.39
N GLN A 141 -4.13 -10.97 15.16
CA GLN A 141 -3.75 -11.06 16.57
C GLN A 141 -3.25 -12.47 16.92
N SER A 142 -2.00 -12.57 17.37
CA SER A 142 -1.38 -13.85 17.76
C SER A 142 -2.12 -14.54 18.93
N ASP A 143 -2.63 -13.75 19.88
CA ASP A 143 -3.43 -14.24 21.02
C ASP A 143 -4.72 -14.99 20.61
N TYR A 144 -5.21 -14.77 19.39
CA TYR A 144 -6.38 -15.43 18.82
C TYR A 144 -6.03 -16.39 17.67
N GLY A 145 -4.77 -16.85 17.61
CA GLY A 145 -4.29 -17.77 16.58
C GLY A 145 -4.01 -17.11 15.23
N GLY A 146 -3.94 -15.78 15.17
CA GLY A 146 -3.55 -15.00 14.00
C GLY A 146 -2.07 -14.61 13.99
N SER A 147 -1.76 -13.52 13.30
CA SER A 147 -0.42 -12.92 13.27
C SER A 147 -0.51 -11.43 13.58
N ASP A 148 0.29 -10.96 14.53
CA ASP A 148 0.37 -9.53 14.86
C ASP A 148 0.95 -8.73 13.68
N PRO A 149 0.53 -7.46 13.50
CA PRO A 149 1.07 -6.59 12.45
C PRO A 149 2.53 -6.25 12.70
N TRP A 150 3.28 -6.09 11.61
CA TRP A 150 4.49 -5.29 11.58
C TRP A 150 4.14 -3.79 11.62
N PRO A 151 5.10 -2.90 11.98
CA PRO A 151 4.85 -1.46 12.04
C PRO A 151 4.16 -0.94 10.77
N ILE A 152 2.93 -0.45 10.92
CA ILE A 152 2.02 -0.11 9.81
C ILE A 152 2.48 1.11 9.00
N ASP A 153 3.37 1.91 9.58
CA ASP A 153 4.00 3.05 8.98
C ASP A 153 5.28 2.67 8.21
N GLU A 154 5.77 1.43 8.35
CA GLU A 154 6.93 0.91 7.61
C GLU A 154 6.58 -0.18 6.60
N TYR A 155 5.48 -0.91 6.83
CA TYR A 155 5.08 -2.04 5.99
C TYR A 155 3.58 -2.06 5.71
N LEU A 156 3.23 -2.35 4.46
CA LEU A 156 1.90 -2.75 4.08
C LEU A 156 1.70 -4.20 4.54
N ASN A 157 0.91 -4.36 5.60
CA ASN A 157 0.57 -5.66 6.15
C ASN A 157 -0.62 -6.27 5.38
N ILE A 158 -0.41 -7.48 4.85
CA ILE A 158 -1.43 -8.24 4.12
C ILE A 158 -1.60 -9.60 4.79
N TRP A 159 -2.77 -9.86 5.38
CA TRP A 159 -3.11 -11.15 5.95
C TRP A 159 -3.85 -12.01 4.94
N ILE A 160 -3.43 -13.28 4.86
CA ILE A 160 -4.08 -14.31 4.03
C ILE A 160 -4.62 -15.37 4.98
N GLY A 161 -5.90 -15.70 4.86
CA GLY A 161 -6.50 -16.79 5.63
C GLY A 161 -7.88 -17.18 5.11
N GLU A 162 -8.47 -18.22 5.68
CA GLU A 162 -9.81 -18.67 5.27
C GLU A 162 -10.88 -17.63 5.63
N ARG A 163 -11.70 -17.30 4.63
CA ARG A 163 -12.88 -16.42 4.75
C ARG A 163 -14.05 -17.01 3.98
N THR A 164 -15.27 -16.68 4.37
CA THR A 164 -16.48 -17.12 3.64
C THR A 164 -17.54 -16.04 3.47
N ILE A 165 -17.36 -14.87 4.09
CA ILE A 165 -18.33 -13.75 4.05
C ILE A 165 -17.96 -12.77 2.93
N SER A 166 -16.67 -12.59 2.67
CA SER A 166 -16.11 -11.77 1.60
C SER A 166 -14.79 -12.38 1.10
N ILE A 167 -14.41 -12.05 -0.13
CA ILE A 167 -13.14 -12.46 -0.72
C ILE A 167 -11.94 -11.61 -0.24
N GLY A 168 -12.21 -10.40 0.26
CA GLY A 168 -11.24 -9.53 0.91
C GLY A 168 -11.92 -8.48 1.79
N TYR A 169 -11.12 -7.74 2.56
CA TYR A 169 -11.47 -6.40 3.05
C TYR A 169 -10.20 -5.63 3.40
N THR A 170 -10.34 -4.30 3.41
CA THR A 170 -9.31 -3.37 3.86
C THR A 170 -9.81 -2.54 5.02
N ILE A 171 -8.94 -2.34 6.00
CA ILE A 171 -9.14 -1.30 7.00
C ILE A 171 -8.11 -0.21 6.73
N ALA A 172 -8.61 0.95 6.27
CA ALA A 172 -7.81 2.12 5.97
C ALA A 172 -7.55 2.99 7.23
N MET A 173 -6.63 3.94 7.10
CA MET A 173 -6.06 4.81 8.16
C MET A 173 -7.06 5.72 8.91
N ASN A 174 -8.37 5.62 8.68
CA ASN A 174 -9.40 6.42 9.37
C ASN A 174 -10.16 5.65 10.46
N THR A 175 -9.68 4.46 10.84
CA THR A 175 -10.32 3.62 11.86
C THR A 175 -9.70 3.81 13.25
N LEU A 176 -10.45 3.43 14.28
CA LEU A 176 -10.20 3.78 15.68
C LEU A 176 -8.96 3.09 16.31
N SER A 177 -8.18 2.29 15.56
CA SER A 177 -7.01 1.58 16.07
C SER A 177 -6.00 1.29 14.97
N GLU A 178 -4.73 1.63 15.23
CA GLU A 178 -3.59 1.41 14.33
C GLU A 178 -3.37 -0.09 14.04
N ASP A 179 -3.59 -0.96 15.02
CA ASP A 179 -3.47 -2.42 14.90
C ASP A 179 -4.46 -3.05 13.90
N LEU A 180 -5.45 -2.27 13.44
CA LEU A 180 -6.42 -2.73 12.46
C LEU A 180 -5.98 -2.51 11.02
N ILE A 181 -4.96 -1.70 10.77
CA ILE A 181 -4.69 -1.16 9.44
C ILE A 181 -4.03 -2.21 8.54
N GLY A 182 -4.41 -2.21 7.27
CA GLY A 182 -3.93 -3.16 6.25
C GLY A 182 -5.02 -4.09 5.73
N ILE A 183 -4.60 -5.07 4.93
CA ILE A 183 -5.49 -5.79 4.01
C ILE A 183 -5.66 -7.24 4.45
N VAL A 184 -6.88 -7.78 4.39
CA VAL A 184 -7.14 -9.20 4.64
C VAL A 184 -7.77 -9.83 3.40
N ILE A 185 -7.14 -10.86 2.85
CA ILE A 185 -7.59 -11.57 1.65
C ILE A 185 -7.89 -13.04 1.96
N ASN A 186 -8.90 -13.60 1.29
CA ASN A 186 -9.14 -15.03 1.29
C ASN A 186 -8.01 -15.76 0.55
N TYR A 187 -7.46 -16.84 1.12
CA TYR A 187 -6.40 -17.63 0.47
C TYR A 187 -6.77 -18.09 -0.96
N GLN A 188 -8.05 -18.35 -1.23
CA GLN A 188 -8.52 -18.76 -2.56
C GLN A 188 -8.47 -17.65 -3.61
N SER A 189 -8.34 -16.39 -3.18
CA SER A 189 -8.31 -15.19 -4.02
C SER A 189 -6.89 -14.66 -4.25
N ILE A 190 -5.87 -15.40 -3.78
CA ILE A 190 -4.47 -15.11 -4.06
C ILE A 190 -4.04 -15.88 -5.32
N GLY A 191 -3.40 -15.17 -6.25
CA GLY A 191 -3.14 -15.67 -7.60
C GLY A 191 -4.36 -15.52 -8.51
N GLN A 192 -4.34 -16.12 -9.70
CA GLN A 192 -5.46 -16.10 -10.68
C GLN A 192 -5.88 -14.67 -11.10
N ASN A 193 -4.99 -13.91 -11.75
CA ASN A 193 -5.10 -12.47 -12.10
C ASN A 193 -5.04 -11.50 -10.91
N GLY A 194 -5.36 -11.97 -9.69
CA GLY A 194 -5.02 -11.28 -8.44
C GLY A 194 -5.72 -9.94 -8.23
N ARG A 195 -6.87 -9.69 -8.87
CA ARG A 195 -7.53 -8.37 -8.86
C ARG A 195 -8.20 -8.06 -7.53
N THR A 196 -8.54 -9.08 -6.76
CA THR A 196 -9.01 -8.90 -5.38
C THR A 196 -7.97 -8.10 -4.56
N LEU A 197 -6.69 -8.46 -4.62
CA LEU A 197 -5.67 -7.70 -3.90
C LEU A 197 -5.47 -6.30 -4.50
N THR A 198 -5.56 -6.15 -5.82
CA THR A 198 -5.49 -4.83 -6.49
C THR A 198 -6.61 -3.90 -6.00
N HIS A 199 -7.85 -4.39 -5.94
CA HIS A 199 -9.02 -3.67 -5.45
C HIS A 199 -8.85 -3.22 -3.99
N GLU A 200 -8.47 -4.15 -3.12
CA GLU A 200 -8.25 -3.87 -1.70
C GLU A 200 -7.07 -2.90 -1.48
N THR A 201 -6.02 -2.99 -2.29
CA THR A 201 -4.91 -2.01 -2.26
C THR A 201 -5.37 -0.62 -2.71
N GLY A 202 -6.32 -0.53 -3.64
CA GLY A 202 -6.98 0.73 -3.98
C GLY A 202 -7.71 1.37 -2.78
N HIS A 203 -8.46 0.57 -2.01
CA HIS A 203 -9.06 1.04 -0.76
C HIS A 203 -8.03 1.45 0.29
N PHE A 204 -6.95 0.69 0.43
CA PHE A 204 -5.84 1.02 1.33
C PHE A 204 -5.25 2.40 1.02
N LEU A 205 -5.21 2.75 -0.27
CA LEU A 205 -4.73 4.03 -0.79
C LEU A 205 -5.84 5.09 -0.96
N GLY A 206 -6.99 4.89 -0.30
CA GLY A 206 -8.02 5.92 -0.15
C GLY A 206 -9.03 6.03 -1.30
N LEU A 207 -9.11 5.03 -2.19
CA LEU A 207 -10.19 4.94 -3.17
C LEU A 207 -11.49 4.39 -2.53
N LEU A 208 -12.61 4.90 -3.00
CA LEU A 208 -13.93 4.34 -2.73
C LEU A 208 -14.38 3.50 -3.93
N HIS A 209 -15.47 2.73 -3.76
CA HIS A 209 -16.15 2.14 -4.90
C HIS A 209 -16.75 3.22 -5.80
N PRO A 210 -16.88 3.01 -7.13
CA PRO A 210 -17.48 3.97 -8.07
C PRO A 210 -18.92 4.38 -7.75
N TRP A 211 -19.62 3.61 -6.91
CA TRP A 211 -20.95 3.94 -6.39
C TRP A 211 -20.94 4.57 -4.98
N GLY A 212 -19.76 5.01 -4.53
CA GLY A 212 -19.57 5.63 -3.23
C GLY A 212 -20.02 4.74 -2.06
N ASN A 213 -20.59 5.39 -1.04
CA ASN A 213 -21.06 4.71 0.18
C ASN A 213 -22.52 4.24 0.11
N PHE A 214 -23.26 4.61 -0.94
CA PHE A 214 -24.69 4.35 -1.03
C PHE A 214 -25.10 3.94 -2.44
N THR A 215 -25.81 2.80 -2.55
CA THR A 215 -26.27 2.29 -3.84
C THR A 215 -27.64 2.89 -4.23
N GLY A 216 -27.80 3.26 -5.50
CA GLY A 216 -29.02 3.82 -6.05
C GLY A 216 -28.79 5.10 -6.85
N CYS A 217 -29.81 5.58 -7.58
CA CYS A 217 -29.69 6.75 -8.46
C CYS A 217 -29.55 8.09 -7.72
N ASP A 218 -29.78 8.10 -6.41
CA ASP A 218 -29.63 9.26 -5.53
C ASP A 218 -28.47 9.05 -4.54
N GLY A 219 -27.58 8.09 -4.84
CA GLY A 219 -26.42 7.73 -4.02
C GLY A 219 -25.29 8.77 -4.07
N GLU A 220 -24.30 8.55 -3.22
CA GLU A 220 -23.06 9.33 -3.23
C GLU A 220 -22.14 8.82 -4.35
N ASP A 221 -21.32 9.71 -4.89
CA ASP A 221 -20.28 9.37 -5.85
C ASP A 221 -18.97 9.00 -5.13
N ASP A 222 -18.00 8.45 -5.84
CA ASP A 222 -16.67 8.15 -5.29
C ASP A 222 -15.80 9.42 -5.07
N GLY A 223 -16.28 10.57 -5.57
CA GLY A 223 -15.65 11.87 -5.43
C GLY A 223 -14.46 12.08 -6.38
N ILE A 224 -14.38 11.31 -7.46
CA ILE A 224 -13.34 11.36 -8.49
C ILE A 224 -14.04 11.71 -9.82
N SER A 225 -13.50 12.68 -10.58
CA SER A 225 -14.28 13.27 -11.69
C SER A 225 -14.25 12.44 -12.96
N ASP A 226 -13.21 11.61 -13.14
CA ASP A 226 -13.00 10.78 -14.33
C ASP A 226 -13.51 9.33 -14.17
N THR A 227 -14.13 9.02 -13.04
CA THR A 227 -14.97 7.86 -12.75
C THR A 227 -16.44 8.30 -12.83
N PRO A 228 -17.13 8.08 -13.96
CA PRO A 228 -18.52 8.47 -14.07
C PRO A 228 -19.37 7.78 -13.01
N PHE A 229 -20.31 8.53 -12.41
CA PHE A 229 -21.23 8.03 -11.41
C PHE A 229 -21.83 6.67 -11.78
N GLN A 230 -21.72 5.72 -10.85
CA GLN A 230 -22.31 4.39 -10.97
C GLN A 230 -23.24 4.16 -9.79
N ALA A 231 -24.45 3.69 -10.04
CA ALA A 231 -25.43 3.52 -8.96
C ALA A 231 -25.29 2.20 -8.20
N PHE A 232 -24.76 1.16 -8.85
CA PHE A 232 -24.73 -0.20 -8.33
C PHE A 232 -23.43 -0.90 -8.74
N PRO A 233 -22.93 -1.84 -7.91
CA PRO A 233 -21.87 -2.74 -8.34
C PRO A 233 -22.30 -3.62 -9.50
N ASP A 234 -21.35 -3.97 -10.33
CA ASP A 234 -21.48 -5.06 -11.29
C ASP A 234 -20.79 -6.31 -10.76
N PHE A 235 -21.23 -7.47 -11.23
CA PHE A 235 -20.67 -8.77 -10.82
C PHE A 235 -20.22 -9.62 -12.01
N ASN A 236 -20.41 -9.11 -13.23
CA ASN A 236 -20.07 -9.76 -14.48
C ASN A 236 -19.39 -8.74 -15.40
N CYS A 237 -18.79 -9.23 -16.49
CA CYS A 237 -18.04 -8.39 -17.42
C CYS A 237 -18.93 -7.43 -18.24
N GLU A 238 -20.19 -7.80 -18.45
CA GLU A 238 -21.13 -7.04 -19.27
C GLU A 238 -21.63 -5.80 -18.51
N PRO A 239 -21.41 -4.59 -19.03
CA PRO A 239 -21.83 -3.37 -18.36
C PRO A 239 -23.34 -3.24 -18.32
N ILE A 240 -23.84 -2.77 -17.18
CA ILE A 240 -25.25 -2.52 -16.95
C ILE A 240 -25.50 -1.02 -17.05
N GLN A 241 -26.57 -0.63 -17.74
CA GLN A 241 -27.02 0.75 -17.72
C GLN A 241 -27.96 0.97 -16.53
N SER A 242 -27.54 1.81 -15.60
CA SER A 242 -28.34 2.22 -14.44
C SER A 242 -28.35 3.75 -14.34
N CYS A 243 -29.50 4.33 -14.00
CA CYS A 243 -29.64 5.79 -13.84
C CYS A 243 -29.20 6.61 -15.07
N GLY A 244 -29.31 6.00 -16.27
CA GLY A 244 -28.91 6.62 -17.53
C GLY A 244 -27.41 6.51 -17.85
N ILE A 245 -26.59 5.97 -16.95
CA ILE A 245 -25.14 5.83 -17.10
C ILE A 245 -24.78 4.36 -17.28
N VAL A 246 -23.85 4.09 -18.20
CA VAL A 246 -23.28 2.76 -18.42
C VAL A 246 -22.15 2.57 -17.43
N SER A 247 -22.24 1.49 -16.64
CA SER A 247 -21.26 1.18 -15.61
C SER A 247 -19.86 0.92 -16.17
N LYS A 248 -18.85 1.07 -15.31
CA LYS A 248 -17.45 0.85 -15.64
C LYS A 248 -16.97 -0.46 -15.01
N THR A 249 -17.54 -1.56 -15.51
CA THR A 249 -17.22 -2.94 -15.09
C THR A 249 -15.73 -3.28 -15.15
N ALA A 250 -14.97 -2.55 -15.96
CA ALA A 250 -13.52 -2.74 -16.09
C ALA A 250 -12.64 -1.93 -15.14
N ASN A 251 -13.22 -1.05 -14.31
CA ASN A 251 -12.46 -0.35 -13.28
C ASN A 251 -12.12 -1.30 -12.13
N PHE A 252 -10.88 -1.31 -11.64
CA PHE A 252 -10.47 -2.19 -10.53
C PHE A 252 -11.29 -2.00 -9.25
N MET A 253 -11.93 -0.84 -9.05
CA MET A 253 -12.77 -0.56 -7.89
C MET A 253 -14.23 -1.04 -8.05
N ASP A 254 -14.60 -1.71 -9.15
CA ASP A 254 -15.89 -2.39 -9.27
C ASP A 254 -15.84 -3.80 -8.61
N PHE A 255 -16.98 -4.47 -8.50
CA PHE A 255 -17.12 -5.87 -8.04
C PHE A 255 -17.21 -6.88 -9.18
N SER A 256 -16.92 -6.44 -10.40
CA SER A 256 -16.95 -7.31 -11.57
C SER A 256 -15.91 -8.42 -11.45
N ALA A 257 -16.09 -9.50 -12.22
CA ALA A 257 -15.18 -10.64 -12.17
C ALA A 257 -13.73 -10.24 -12.52
N ASP A 258 -12.73 -10.85 -11.86
CA ASP A 258 -11.31 -10.52 -12.05
C ASP A 258 -10.86 -10.45 -13.52
N GLU A 259 -11.41 -11.28 -14.40
CA GLU A 259 -11.06 -11.32 -15.83
C GLU A 259 -11.42 -10.07 -16.63
N CYS A 260 -12.26 -9.19 -16.08
CA CYS A 260 -12.67 -7.94 -16.72
C CYS A 260 -12.28 -6.69 -15.94
N LEU A 261 -11.73 -6.80 -14.73
CA LEU A 261 -11.14 -5.67 -14.02
C LEU A 261 -9.74 -5.40 -14.60
N LEU A 262 -9.54 -4.20 -15.17
CA LEU A 262 -8.41 -3.93 -16.07
C LEU A 262 -7.65 -2.62 -15.79
N TYR A 263 -8.25 -1.62 -15.13
CA TYR A 263 -7.59 -0.32 -14.99
C TYR A 263 -8.02 0.51 -13.77
N PHE A 264 -7.11 1.41 -13.37
CA PHE A 264 -7.41 2.62 -12.63
C PHE A 264 -7.48 3.82 -13.58
N THR A 265 -8.21 4.86 -13.19
CA THR A 265 -8.25 6.14 -13.91
C THR A 265 -7.09 7.05 -13.51
N LYS A 266 -6.86 8.13 -14.26
CA LYS A 266 -5.83 9.13 -13.97
C LYS A 266 -6.07 9.83 -12.64
N GLU A 267 -7.31 10.22 -12.34
CA GLU A 267 -7.61 10.88 -11.07
C GLU A 267 -7.61 9.90 -9.89
N GLN A 268 -7.98 8.63 -10.09
CA GLN A 268 -7.74 7.57 -9.09
C GLN A 268 -6.24 7.43 -8.78
N ALA A 269 -5.38 7.41 -9.79
CA ALA A 269 -3.93 7.37 -9.62
C ALA A 269 -3.40 8.58 -8.82
N VAL A 270 -3.85 9.79 -9.16
CA VAL A 270 -3.48 11.01 -8.43
C VAL A 270 -3.95 10.96 -6.98
N ARG A 271 -5.18 10.49 -6.73
CA ARG A 271 -5.73 10.34 -5.38
C ARG A 271 -4.91 9.37 -4.54
N MET A 272 -4.56 8.20 -5.08
CA MET A 272 -3.75 7.21 -4.37
C MET A 272 -2.36 7.74 -4.03
N GLN A 273 -1.67 8.39 -4.98
CA GLN A 273 -0.38 9.04 -4.73
C GLN A 273 -0.49 10.14 -3.67
N GLY A 274 -1.52 10.99 -3.76
CA GLY A 274 -1.78 12.03 -2.77
C GLY A 274 -2.06 11.46 -1.38
N PHE A 275 -2.86 10.39 -1.30
CA PHE A 275 -3.19 9.73 -0.04
C PHE A 275 -1.95 9.13 0.62
N LEU A 276 -1.15 8.37 -0.14
CA LEU A 276 0.08 7.76 0.34
C LEU A 276 1.05 8.82 0.88
N ARG A 277 1.32 9.88 0.11
CA ARG A 277 2.26 10.94 0.50
C ARG A 277 1.78 11.80 1.67
N HIS A 278 0.47 11.98 1.81
CA HIS A 278 -0.09 12.82 2.87
C HIS A 278 -0.29 12.06 4.18
N ASN A 279 -0.80 10.82 4.11
CA ASN A 279 -1.25 10.07 5.28
C ASN A 279 -0.26 8.98 5.70
N MET A 280 0.56 8.47 4.77
CA MET A 280 1.51 7.39 5.02
C MET A 280 2.89 7.67 4.40
N PRO A 281 3.47 8.86 4.58
CA PRO A 281 4.76 9.19 3.98
C PRO A 281 5.90 8.27 4.44
N GLN A 282 5.76 7.66 5.62
CA GLN A 282 6.73 6.72 6.20
C GLN A 282 6.73 5.36 5.49
N LEU A 283 5.61 4.97 4.86
CA LEU A 283 5.45 3.70 4.16
C LEU A 283 6.14 3.69 2.78
N ILE A 284 6.63 4.84 2.35
CA ILE A 284 7.31 5.02 1.07
C ILE A 284 8.79 4.65 1.22
N ASP A 285 9.17 3.52 0.65
CA ASP A 285 10.54 3.01 0.51
C ASP A 285 11.23 3.49 -0.78
N SER A 286 10.67 4.51 -1.45
CA SER A 286 11.36 5.16 -2.57
C SER A 286 11.99 6.48 -2.15
N ASP A 287 13.32 6.46 -2.22
CA ASP A 287 14.12 7.24 -3.15
C ASP A 287 13.79 8.73 -3.34
N ASP A 288 14.75 9.52 -2.86
CA ASP A 288 15.41 10.42 -3.79
C ASP A 288 16.64 9.73 -4.46
N CYS A 289 16.91 8.41 -4.36
CA CYS A 289 18.27 7.92 -4.65
C CYS A 289 18.49 6.47 -5.18
N PHE A 290 17.98 6.03 -6.34
CA PHE A 290 18.69 5.02 -7.18
C PHE A 290 17.97 4.63 -8.48
N PRO A 291 18.62 4.24 -9.61
CA PRO A 291 19.99 4.50 -10.07
C PRO A 291 20.09 5.64 -11.11
N ASN A 292 18.96 6.23 -11.54
CA ASN A 292 18.96 7.31 -12.53
C ASN A 292 19.03 8.71 -11.89
N ASN A 293 18.87 8.79 -10.56
CA ASN A 293 18.96 10.01 -9.75
C ASN A 293 20.23 10.04 -8.88
N LEU A 294 21.28 9.35 -9.31
CA LEU A 294 22.61 9.53 -8.72
C LEU A 294 23.04 11.00 -8.91
N PRO A 295 23.69 11.61 -7.91
CA PRO A 295 24.12 12.99 -8.05
C PRO A 295 25.06 13.10 -9.26
N GLU A 296 24.80 14.03 -10.16
CA GLU A 296 25.77 14.35 -11.22
C GLU A 296 27.07 14.93 -10.63
N THR A 297 26.96 15.57 -9.46
CA THR A 297 28.08 16.11 -8.68
C THR A 297 27.84 15.98 -7.18
N GLY A 298 28.88 15.72 -6.40
CA GLY A 298 28.82 15.74 -4.93
C GLY A 298 28.23 14.47 -4.32
N VAL A 299 27.53 14.64 -3.19
CA VAL A 299 26.91 13.56 -2.41
C VAL A 299 25.40 13.79 -2.33
N LYS A 300 24.62 12.72 -2.54
CA LYS A 300 23.18 12.70 -2.28
C LYS A 300 22.93 11.91 -1.00
N ILE A 301 22.15 12.50 -0.10
CA ILE A 301 21.75 11.89 1.18
C ILE A 301 20.32 11.43 1.03
N CYS A 302 20.10 10.16 1.33
CA CYS A 302 18.87 9.45 1.07
C CYS A 302 18.29 9.02 2.41
N TYR A 303 16.96 8.98 2.47
CA TYR A 303 16.23 8.74 3.71
C TYR A 303 16.54 9.83 4.74
N ASN A 304 15.97 11.02 4.52
CA ASN A 304 15.96 12.12 5.50
C ASN A 304 14.53 12.72 5.58
N PRO A 305 13.68 12.22 6.49
CA PRO A 305 14.10 11.52 7.70
C PRO A 305 14.60 10.07 7.51
N ALA A 306 15.59 9.70 8.32
CA ALA A 306 16.21 8.38 8.36
C ALA A 306 15.47 7.49 9.36
N HIS A 307 15.29 6.22 9.00
CA HIS A 307 14.60 5.23 9.83
C HIS A 307 15.51 4.02 10.12
N ARG A 308 16.07 3.39 9.07
CA ARG A 308 16.96 2.21 9.20
C ARG A 308 18.42 2.51 8.89
N SER A 309 18.64 3.43 7.96
CA SER A 309 19.95 3.93 7.60
C SER A 309 19.87 5.32 7.01
N ILE A 310 21.02 5.98 6.99
CA ILE A 310 21.29 7.15 6.16
C ILE A 310 22.17 6.64 5.04
N ASP A 311 21.66 6.73 3.81
CA ASP A 311 22.36 6.23 2.64
C ASP A 311 22.98 7.40 1.88
N LEU A 312 24.26 7.26 1.54
CA LEU A 312 25.06 8.28 0.86
C LEU A 312 25.47 7.75 -0.49
N TYR A 313 25.09 8.44 -1.56
CA TYR A 313 25.58 8.15 -2.91
C TYR A 313 26.48 9.25 -3.42
N PHE A 314 27.57 8.87 -4.09
CA PHE A 314 28.56 9.79 -4.62
C PHE A 314 28.54 9.77 -6.15
N ALA A 315 28.69 10.95 -6.74
CA ALA A 315 28.76 11.11 -8.20
C ALA A 315 29.94 10.36 -8.83
N GLN A 316 31.02 10.22 -8.05
CA GLN A 316 32.27 9.57 -8.42
C GLN A 316 32.83 8.83 -7.21
N GLU A 317 33.65 7.83 -7.45
CA GLU A 317 34.36 7.11 -6.39
C GLU A 317 35.13 8.08 -5.49
N GLN A 318 34.95 7.93 -4.17
CA GLN A 318 35.63 8.76 -3.19
C GLN A 318 36.65 7.91 -2.41
N GLU A 319 37.89 8.38 -2.36
CA GLU A 319 38.91 7.79 -1.50
C GLU A 319 38.84 8.41 -0.10
N ASN A 320 38.70 7.55 0.92
CA ASN A 320 38.73 7.93 2.35
C ASN A 320 37.65 8.95 2.75
N VAL A 321 36.37 8.54 2.68
CA VAL A 321 35.27 9.32 3.24
C VAL A 321 35.20 9.08 4.75
N ASN A 322 35.37 10.13 5.54
CA ASN A 322 35.07 10.10 6.96
C ASN A 322 33.66 10.64 7.18
N PHE A 323 32.82 9.88 7.86
CA PHE A 323 31.52 10.37 8.30
C PHE A 323 31.46 10.40 9.82
N THR A 324 30.81 11.43 10.35
CA THR A 324 30.60 11.60 11.78
C THR A 324 29.20 12.14 12.03
N LEU A 325 28.39 11.39 12.76
CA LEU A 325 27.04 11.76 13.16
C LEU A 325 27.07 12.28 14.60
N TYR A 326 26.61 13.51 14.80
CA TYR A 326 26.48 14.16 16.10
C TYR A 326 25.01 14.39 16.47
N SER A 327 24.68 14.39 17.76
CA SER A 327 23.43 14.99 18.22
C SER A 327 23.49 16.52 18.09
N ILE A 328 22.34 17.19 18.16
CA ILE A 328 22.27 18.67 18.20
C ILE A 328 23.07 19.31 19.35
N ASN A 329 23.38 18.55 20.40
CA ASN A 329 24.19 19.01 21.53
C ASN A 329 25.70 18.79 21.31
N GLY A 330 26.12 18.31 20.13
CA GLY A 330 27.51 18.04 19.79
C GLY A 330 28.05 16.72 20.35
N GLN A 331 27.21 15.85 20.89
CA GLN A 331 27.64 14.52 21.33
C GLN A 331 27.85 13.62 20.12
N LEU A 332 29.01 12.97 20.05
CA LEU A 332 29.30 11.96 19.02
C LEU A 332 28.35 10.77 19.18
N ILE A 333 27.64 10.43 18.11
CA ILE A 333 26.70 9.30 18.05
C ILE A 333 27.32 8.14 17.29
N LYS A 334 27.85 8.40 16.09
CA LYS A 334 28.45 7.37 15.24
C LYS A 334 29.54 7.98 14.37
N GLN A 335 30.58 7.22 14.06
CA GLN A 335 31.61 7.62 13.10
C GLN A 335 32.17 6.41 12.38
N GLY A 336 32.72 6.64 11.19
CA GLY A 336 33.38 5.59 10.42
C GLY A 336 34.23 6.16 9.29
N ILE A 337 35.04 5.28 8.72
CA ILE A 337 35.87 5.56 7.55
C ILE A 337 35.56 4.46 6.53
N SER A 338 35.12 4.85 5.33
CA SER A 338 34.92 3.89 4.24
C SER A 338 36.03 4.00 3.20
N LYS A 339 36.49 2.87 2.69
CA LYS A 339 37.46 2.76 1.59
C LYS A 339 36.81 1.93 0.50
N SER A 340 36.69 2.50 -0.69
CA SER A 340 35.91 1.97 -1.82
C SER A 340 34.42 1.97 -1.53
N GLU A 341 33.69 2.91 -2.15
CA GLU A 341 32.46 2.65 -2.91
C GLU A 341 31.74 3.98 -3.20
N TYR A 342 31.09 4.05 -4.35
CA TYR A 342 30.16 5.13 -4.75
C TYR A 342 28.96 5.28 -3.77
N TYR A 343 28.99 4.56 -2.66
CA TYR A 343 27.91 4.32 -1.73
C TYR A 343 28.43 4.12 -0.31
N ILE A 344 27.74 4.67 0.68
CA ILE A 344 27.93 4.37 2.10
C ILE A 344 26.56 4.22 2.76
N ASN A 345 26.38 3.12 3.50
CA ASN A 345 25.24 2.92 4.39
C ASN A 345 25.63 3.26 5.84
N ILE A 346 24.89 4.15 6.48
CA ILE A 346 25.03 4.44 7.90
C ILE A 346 23.77 3.95 8.62
N SER A 347 23.77 2.72 9.13
CA SER A 347 22.64 2.22 9.92
C SER A 347 22.31 3.13 11.10
N THR A 348 21.02 3.42 11.30
CA THR A 348 20.48 4.21 12.41
C THR A 348 19.92 3.35 13.55
N ASN A 349 20.06 2.02 13.45
CA ASN A 349 19.60 1.09 14.49
C ASN A 349 20.22 1.44 15.86
N GLY A 350 19.36 1.60 16.86
CA GLY A 350 19.76 1.97 18.23
C GLY A 350 20.11 3.45 18.42
N ILE A 351 19.95 4.29 17.40
CA ILE A 351 20.02 5.75 17.53
C ILE A 351 18.62 6.25 17.92
N PRO A 352 18.46 7.04 19.00
CA PRO A 352 17.16 7.57 19.39
C PRO A 352 16.50 8.44 18.31
N VAL A 353 15.18 8.60 18.41
CA VAL A 353 14.44 9.59 17.62
C VAL A 353 14.95 10.99 17.93
N GLY A 354 15.22 11.79 16.90
CA GLY A 354 15.69 13.15 17.08
C GLY A 354 16.33 13.78 15.85
N VAL A 355 16.92 14.95 16.09
CA VAL A 355 17.68 15.67 15.07
C VAL A 355 19.16 15.46 15.29
N TYR A 356 19.88 15.19 14.21
CA TYR A 356 21.29 14.90 14.16
C TYR A 356 21.99 15.77 13.10
N VAL A 357 23.30 15.88 13.21
CA VAL A 357 24.16 16.55 12.24
C VAL A 357 25.14 15.52 11.70
N LEU A 358 25.02 15.20 10.42
CA LEU A 358 25.95 14.36 9.69
C LEU A 358 27.04 15.22 9.09
N ASN A 359 28.26 15.06 9.58
CA ASN A 359 29.46 15.65 9.01
C ASN A 359 30.11 14.64 8.05
N LEU A 360 30.41 15.09 6.84
CA LEU A 360 31.14 14.33 5.83
C LEU A 360 32.43 15.04 5.49
N GLU A 361 33.56 14.38 5.68
CA GLU A 361 34.87 14.84 5.25
C GLU A 361 35.33 14.02 4.04
N ILE A 362 35.50 14.70 2.91
CA ILE A 362 35.86 14.10 1.62
C ILE A 362 37.00 14.92 1.04
N ALA A 363 38.15 14.29 0.75
CA ALA A 363 39.35 14.97 0.23
C ALA A 363 39.78 16.22 1.05
N GLY A 364 39.56 16.20 2.38
CA GLY A 364 39.85 17.31 3.29
C GLY A 364 38.82 18.44 3.31
N GLN A 365 37.71 18.32 2.56
CA GLN A 365 36.58 19.24 2.61
C GLN A 365 35.49 18.69 3.54
N LEU A 366 35.10 19.50 4.53
CA LEU A 366 34.06 19.17 5.49
C LEU A 366 32.71 19.78 5.07
N THR A 367 31.66 18.96 5.03
CA THR A 367 30.26 19.39 4.86
C THR A 367 29.42 18.89 6.03
N ALA A 368 28.35 19.60 6.34
CA ALA A 368 27.44 19.27 7.44
C ALA A 368 25.99 19.26 6.95
N HIS A 369 25.26 18.22 7.31
CA HIS A 369 23.89 17.97 6.85
C HIS A 369 22.99 17.69 8.04
N LYS A 370 21.79 18.28 8.04
CA LYS A 370 20.79 18.03 9.06
C LYS A 370 20.08 16.72 8.75
N ILE A 371 20.12 15.78 9.68
CA ILE A 371 19.43 14.50 9.58
C ILE A 371 18.33 14.46 10.63
N PHE A 372 17.13 14.09 10.22
CA PHE A 372 16.07 13.70 11.15
C PHE A 372 16.11 12.18 11.25
N ASN A 373 16.13 11.62 12.47
CA ASN A 373 16.02 10.19 12.71
C ASN A 373 14.71 9.93 13.44
N TYR A 374 13.89 9.00 12.96
CA TYR A 374 12.60 8.65 13.56
C TYR A 374 12.51 7.18 13.91
#